data_AF-A0A433CW68-F1
#
_entry.id   AF-A0A433CW68-F1
#
_cell.length_a   1.000
_cell.length_b   1.000
_cell.length_c   1.000
_cell.angle_alpha   90.00
_cell.angle_beta   90.00
_cell.angle_gamma   90.00
#
_symmetry.space_group_name_H-M   'P 1'
#
loop_
_entity.id
_entity.type
_entity.pdbx_description
1 polymer ?
#
loop_
_entity_poly.entity_id
_entity_poly.type
_entity_poly.pdbx_seq_one_letter_code
_entity_poly.pdbx_strand_id
1 'polypeptide(L)'
;MNLAVSNILYHQGFISSVARGNYKAPDEEYTPTTPDNIATRRLWLTLKYRDNEPVLTKMSCISKPSKKITFTVTEMKSMVSGRRAKFVEPLQPGEIAIVSTNYGVLEIHDAMAKNAGGLVLCRAR
;
A
#
# COMPACT_ATOMS: atom_id res chain seq x y z
N MET A 1 -7.08 6.96 -2.42
CA MET A 1 -5.88 6.47 -1.69
C MET A 1 -5.98 4.98 -1.39
N ASN A 2 -7.01 4.51 -0.66
CA ASN A 2 -7.13 3.10 -0.26
C ASN A 2 -7.08 2.12 -1.43
N LEU A 3 -7.82 2.39 -2.51
CA LEU A 3 -7.78 1.56 -3.72
C LEU A 3 -6.36 1.44 -4.32
N ALA A 4 -5.58 2.51 -4.31
CA ALA A 4 -4.22 2.48 -4.85
C ALA A 4 -3.29 1.63 -3.98
N VAL A 5 -3.41 1.73 -2.65
CA VAL A 5 -2.69 0.86 -1.70
C VAL A 5 -3.08 -0.60 -1.91
N SER A 6 -4.37 -0.90 -2.01
CA SER A 6 -4.89 -2.25 -2.28
C SER A 6 -4.38 -2.80 -3.61
N ASN A 7 -4.35 -2.01 -4.68
CA ASN A 7 -3.81 -2.44 -5.97
C ASN A 7 -2.32 -2.76 -5.89
N ILE A 8 -1.52 -1.97 -5.15
CA ILE A 8 -0.11 -2.29 -4.93
C ILE A 8 0.03 -3.62 -4.19
N LEU A 9 -0.74 -3.83 -3.12
CA LEU A 9 -0.74 -5.11 -2.40
C LEU A 9 -1.11 -6.30 -3.30
N TYR A 10 -2.06 -6.09 -4.22
CA TYR A 10 -2.46 -7.11 -5.20
C TYR A 10 -1.34 -7.39 -6.21
N HIS A 11 -0.74 -6.35 -6.81
CA HIS A 11 0.35 -6.50 -7.78
C HIS A 11 1.61 -7.13 -7.17
N GLN A 12 1.90 -6.82 -5.90
CA GLN A 12 3.01 -7.42 -5.15
C GLN A 12 2.67 -8.81 -4.59
N GLY A 13 1.44 -9.30 -4.78
CA GLY A 13 1.04 -10.67 -4.46
C GLY A 13 0.70 -10.94 -2.98
N PHE A 14 0.53 -9.90 -2.17
CA PHE A 14 0.13 -10.01 -0.76
C PHE A 14 -1.35 -10.39 -0.58
N ILE A 15 -2.21 -9.94 -1.48
CA ILE A 15 -3.64 -10.24 -1.49
C ILE A 15 -4.04 -10.91 -2.80
N SER A 16 -5.08 -11.74 -2.76
CA SER A 16 -5.52 -12.52 -3.91
C SER A 16 -6.45 -11.77 -4.86
N SER A 17 -7.22 -10.79 -4.37
CA SER A 17 -8.12 -10.01 -5.21
C SER A 17 -8.51 -8.69 -4.55
N VAL A 18 -8.97 -7.74 -5.39
CA VAL A 18 -9.57 -6.46 -4.99
C VAL A 18 -10.86 -6.29 -5.77
N ALA A 19 -11.99 -6.21 -5.07
CA ALA A 19 -13.31 -5.99 -5.67
C ALA A 19 -13.99 -4.76 -5.06
N ARG A 20 -14.87 -4.12 -5.83
CA ARG A 20 -15.81 -3.11 -5.31
C ARG A 20 -17.07 -3.82 -4.87
N GLY A 21 -17.78 -3.25 -3.89
CA GLY A 21 -18.99 -3.83 -3.34
C GLY A 21 -19.77 -2.85 -2.47
N ASN A 22 -20.75 -3.37 -1.76
CA ASN A 22 -21.43 -2.69 -0.67
C ASN A 22 -20.96 -3.25 0.70
N TYR A 23 -21.65 -2.91 1.77
CA TYR A 23 -21.34 -3.40 3.12
C TYR A 23 -21.69 -4.89 3.36
N LYS A 24 -22.46 -5.53 2.46
CA LYS A 24 -22.87 -6.94 2.56
C LYS A 24 -21.98 -7.87 1.73
N ALA A 25 -21.68 -7.50 0.49
CA ALA A 25 -20.99 -8.35 -0.46
C ALA A 25 -20.21 -7.55 -1.52
N PRO A 26 -19.20 -8.17 -2.17
CA PRO A 26 -18.63 -7.65 -3.42
C PRO A 26 -19.71 -7.58 -4.51
N ASP A 27 -19.57 -6.64 -5.44
CA ASP A 27 -20.46 -6.52 -6.59
C ASP A 27 -20.14 -7.67 -7.58
N GLU A 28 -21.15 -8.44 -8.00
CA GLU A 28 -21.02 -9.48 -9.02
C GLU A 28 -20.88 -8.88 -10.43
N GLU A 29 -21.62 -7.79 -10.67
CA GLU A 29 -21.56 -7.00 -11.89
C GLU A 29 -21.14 -5.56 -11.59
N TYR A 30 -20.60 -4.87 -12.59
CA TYR A 30 -20.15 -3.50 -12.41
C TYR A 30 -21.31 -2.57 -12.01
N THR A 31 -21.26 -2.06 -10.79
CA THR A 31 -22.18 -1.04 -10.29
C THR A 31 -21.48 0.33 -10.28
N PRO A 32 -21.98 1.34 -11.02
CA PRO A 32 -21.37 2.67 -11.02
C PRO A 32 -21.50 3.31 -9.64
N THR A 33 -20.45 4.03 -9.23
CA THR A 33 -20.50 4.82 -7.99
C THR A 33 -21.20 6.14 -8.26
N THR A 34 -22.35 6.35 -7.61
CA THR A 34 -23.18 7.55 -7.72
C THR A 34 -23.29 8.23 -6.35
N PRO A 35 -23.70 9.51 -6.28
CA PRO A 35 -23.91 10.20 -5.00
C PRO A 35 -24.84 9.45 -4.04
N ASP A 36 -25.84 8.73 -4.56
CA ASP A 36 -26.81 7.99 -3.74
C ASP A 36 -26.21 6.75 -3.07
N ASN A 37 -25.21 6.11 -3.71
CA ASN A 37 -24.67 4.84 -3.23
C ASN A 37 -23.28 4.96 -2.60
N ILE A 38 -22.57 6.08 -2.77
CA ILE A 38 -21.16 6.25 -2.38
C ILE A 38 -20.92 5.95 -0.89
N ALA A 39 -21.86 6.31 -0.01
CA ALA A 39 -21.75 6.07 1.43
C ALA A 39 -21.71 4.57 1.78
N THR A 40 -22.40 3.75 0.99
CA THR A 40 -22.50 2.30 1.18
C THR A 40 -21.41 1.52 0.47
N ARG A 41 -20.69 2.14 -0.48
CA ARG A 41 -19.63 1.47 -1.26
C ARG A 41 -18.46 1.07 -0.37
N ARG A 42 -17.91 -0.11 -0.62
CA ARG A 42 -16.76 -0.69 0.09
C ARG A 42 -15.78 -1.33 -0.90
N LEU A 43 -14.54 -1.49 -0.44
CA LEU A 43 -13.53 -2.30 -1.10
C LEU A 43 -13.46 -3.64 -0.37
N TRP A 44 -13.64 -4.72 -1.12
CA TRP A 44 -13.49 -6.09 -0.64
C TRP A 44 -12.11 -6.59 -1.06
N LEU A 45 -11.36 -7.11 -0.09
CA LEU A 45 -10.02 -7.64 -0.30
C LEU A 45 -10.02 -9.12 0.09
N THR A 46 -9.57 -9.99 -0.80
CA THR A 46 -9.37 -11.41 -0.47
C THR A 46 -7.94 -11.60 0.02
N LEU A 47 -7.78 -11.98 1.28
CA LEU A 47 -6.48 -12.28 1.87
C LEU A 47 -5.92 -13.60 1.29
N LYS A 48 -4.59 -13.69 1.22
CA LYS A 48 -3.89 -14.84 0.66
C LYS A 48 -3.18 -15.61 1.77
N TYR A 49 -3.30 -16.93 1.72
CA TYR A 49 -2.67 -17.86 2.66
C TYR A 49 -1.93 -18.94 1.89
N ARG A 50 -0.83 -19.43 2.44
CA ARG A 50 -0.02 -20.51 1.88
C ARG A 50 0.60 -21.30 3.03
N ASP A 51 0.59 -22.63 2.93
CA ASP A 51 1.23 -23.51 3.92
C ASP A 51 0.73 -23.24 5.37
N ASN A 52 -0.56 -22.95 5.51
CA ASN A 52 -1.22 -22.53 6.77
C ASN A 52 -0.72 -21.22 7.39
N GLU A 53 0.03 -20.40 6.63
CA GLU A 53 0.50 -19.09 7.05
C GLU A 53 -0.11 -17.96 6.18
N PRO A 54 -0.40 -16.77 6.75
CA PRO A 54 -0.84 -15.62 5.97
C PRO A 54 0.33 -15.06 5.15
N VAL A 55 0.08 -14.73 3.88
CA VAL A 55 1.09 -14.07 3.02
C VAL A 55 1.32 -12.62 3.45
N LEU A 56 0.26 -11.92 3.88
CA LEU A 56 0.37 -10.62 4.52
C LEU A 56 0.44 -10.81 6.03
N THR A 57 1.65 -10.96 6.55
CA THR A 57 1.93 -11.19 7.97
C THR A 57 1.82 -9.93 8.82
N LYS A 58 2.24 -8.77 8.30
CA LYS A 58 2.26 -7.51 9.06
C LYS A 58 2.16 -6.31 8.13
N MET A 59 1.30 -5.37 8.49
CA MET A 59 1.25 -4.05 7.85
C MET A 59 1.32 -2.96 8.91
N SER A 60 2.20 -1.97 8.73
CA SER A 60 2.37 -0.88 9.69
C SER A 60 2.49 0.48 9.03
N CYS A 61 1.80 1.47 9.59
CA CYS A 61 1.87 2.86 9.13
C CYS A 61 3.19 3.50 9.57
N ILE A 62 3.93 4.03 8.59
CA ILE A 62 5.16 4.79 8.81
C ILE A 62 4.78 6.24 9.10
N SER A 63 4.03 6.86 8.18
CA SER A 63 3.45 8.18 8.43
C SER A 63 2.13 8.06 9.18
N LYS A 64 2.02 8.78 10.30
CA LYS A 64 0.80 8.89 11.10
C LYS A 64 0.21 10.30 10.96
N PRO A 65 -1.08 10.52 11.26
CA PRO A 65 -1.67 11.86 11.22
C PRO A 65 -0.91 12.88 12.08
N SER A 66 -0.38 12.46 13.23
CA SER A 66 0.42 13.29 14.13
C SER A 66 1.84 13.57 13.63
N LYS A 67 2.40 12.71 12.77
CA LYS A 67 3.77 12.84 12.26
C LYS A 67 3.87 12.25 10.85
N LYS A 68 3.93 13.14 9.87
CA LYS A 68 4.15 12.82 8.45
C LYS A 68 5.65 12.63 8.19
N ILE A 69 6.01 11.56 7.48
CA ILE A 69 7.40 11.19 7.19
C ILE A 69 7.59 11.20 5.68
N THR A 70 8.26 12.23 5.18
CA THR A 70 8.59 12.36 3.76
C THR A 70 10.04 11.96 3.52
N PHE A 71 10.29 11.17 2.49
CA PHE A 71 11.62 10.80 2.03
C PHE A 71 11.97 11.41 0.69
N THR A 72 13.24 11.79 0.54
CA THR A 72 13.88 12.03 -0.76
C THR A 72 14.27 10.71 -1.40
N VAL A 73 14.64 10.72 -2.68
CA VAL A 73 15.12 9.52 -3.40
C VAL A 73 16.37 8.92 -2.75
N THR A 74 17.27 9.76 -2.22
CA THR A 74 18.47 9.29 -1.50
C THR A 74 18.13 8.59 -0.18
N GLU A 75 17.12 9.09 0.53
CA GLU A 75 16.63 8.47 1.77
C GLU A 75 15.90 7.15 1.48
N MET A 76 15.11 7.07 0.40
CA MET A 76 14.50 5.83 -0.07
C MET A 76 15.55 4.78 -0.44
N LYS A 77 16.59 5.18 -1.19
CA LYS A 77 17.73 4.30 -1.50
C LYS A 77 18.42 3.78 -0.24
N SER A 78 18.57 4.64 0.77
CA SER A 78 19.13 4.23 2.06
C SER A 78 18.25 3.17 2.73
N MET A 79 16.93 3.39 2.79
CA MET A 79 15.97 2.46 3.38
C MET A 79 15.96 1.09 2.68
N VAL A 80 16.01 1.08 1.36
CA VAL A 80 16.01 -0.15 0.53
C VAL A 80 17.35 -0.89 0.61
N SER A 81 18.47 -0.17 0.73
CA SER A 81 19.81 -0.76 0.84
C SER A 81 20.18 -1.29 2.22
N GLY A 82 19.19 -1.47 3.11
CA GLY A 82 19.44 -1.98 4.46
C GLY A 82 19.97 -0.93 5.45
N ARG A 83 20.01 0.35 5.07
CA ARG A 83 20.47 1.45 5.94
C ARG A 83 19.28 2.20 6.53
N ARG A 84 19.44 2.71 7.74
CA ARG A 84 18.42 3.52 8.39
C ARG A 84 18.22 4.83 7.62
N ALA A 85 16.97 5.22 7.39
CA ALA A 85 16.60 6.51 6.84
C ALA A 85 15.85 7.33 7.91
N LYS A 86 16.48 8.40 8.40
CA LYS A 86 16.01 9.17 9.56
C LYS A 86 15.83 8.25 10.79
N PHE A 87 14.59 8.11 11.25
CA PHE A 87 14.19 7.28 12.37
C PHE A 87 13.41 6.03 11.94
N VAL A 88 13.30 5.77 10.63
CA VAL A 88 12.64 4.58 10.08
C VAL A 88 13.69 3.49 9.85
N GLU A 89 13.42 2.29 10.36
CA GLU A 89 14.25 1.11 10.14
C GLU A 89 14.26 0.71 8.65
N PRO A 90 15.37 0.13 8.17
CA PRO A 90 15.45 -0.34 6.80
C PRO A 90 14.40 -1.40 6.47
N LEU A 91 14.12 -1.56 5.17
CA LEU A 91 13.28 -2.65 4.69
C LEU A 91 13.98 -3.99 4.89
N GLN A 92 13.21 -4.99 5.29
CA GLN A 92 13.67 -6.38 5.39
C GLN A 92 13.36 -7.13 4.09
N PRO A 93 14.05 -8.25 3.80
CA PRO A 93 13.72 -9.09 2.66
C PRO A 93 12.24 -9.50 2.67
N GLY A 94 11.58 -9.38 1.52
CA GLY A 94 10.15 -9.68 1.37
C GLY A 94 9.20 -8.57 1.84
N GLU A 95 9.72 -7.46 2.37
CA GLU A 95 8.90 -6.31 2.70
C GLU A 95 8.84 -5.28 1.57
N ILE A 96 7.71 -4.58 1.50
CA ILE A 96 7.53 -3.43 0.62
C ILE A 96 7.26 -2.17 1.43
N ALA A 97 7.59 -1.02 0.86
CA ALA A 97 7.13 0.28 1.36
C ALA A 97 6.26 0.96 0.31
N ILE A 98 5.18 1.58 0.75
CA ILE A 98 4.24 2.31 -0.11
C ILE A 98 4.40 3.81 0.16
N VAL A 99 4.59 4.56 -0.91
CA VAL A 99 4.91 5.98 -0.89
C VAL A 99 3.87 6.78 -1.69
N SER A 100 3.38 7.86 -1.11
CA SER A 100 2.59 8.86 -1.83
C SER A 100 3.51 9.90 -2.45
N THR A 101 3.54 9.95 -3.76
CA THR A 101 4.36 10.86 -4.58
C THR A 101 3.48 11.81 -5.39
N ASN A 102 4.10 12.71 -6.16
CA ASN A 102 3.41 13.52 -7.16
C ASN A 102 2.82 12.71 -8.33
N TYR A 103 3.31 11.48 -8.56
CA TYR A 103 2.78 10.55 -9.57
C TYR A 103 1.67 9.63 -9.02
N GLY A 104 1.20 9.88 -7.79
CA GLY A 104 0.25 9.04 -7.08
C GLY A 104 0.92 8.13 -6.04
N VAL A 105 0.17 7.13 -5.59
CA VAL A 105 0.65 6.15 -4.62
C VAL A 105 1.38 5.05 -5.37
N LEU A 106 2.64 4.83 -5.02
CA LEU A 106 3.56 3.90 -5.67
C LEU A 106 4.27 3.04 -4.63
N GLU A 107 4.80 1.91 -5.08
CA GLU A 107 5.77 1.13 -4.33
C GLU A 107 7.13 1.88 -4.31
N ILE A 108 7.98 1.64 -3.31
CA ILE A 108 9.22 2.42 -3.12
C ILE A 108 10.21 2.28 -4.28
N HIS A 109 10.33 1.10 -4.91
CA HIS A 109 11.15 0.90 -6.10
C HIS A 109 10.59 1.64 -7.30
N ASP A 110 9.27 1.61 -7.50
CA ASP A 110 8.61 2.36 -8.58
C ASP A 110 8.77 3.88 -8.42
N ALA A 111 8.66 4.38 -7.18
CA ALA A 111 8.90 5.78 -6.85
C ALA A 111 10.36 6.19 -7.14
N MET A 112 11.33 5.35 -6.75
CA MET A 112 12.74 5.58 -7.03
C MET A 112 13.06 5.54 -8.53
N ALA A 113 12.45 4.62 -9.29
CA ALA A 113 12.62 4.53 -10.74
C ALA A 113 12.15 5.80 -11.45
N LYS A 114 11.11 6.45 -10.92
CA LYS A 114 10.61 7.75 -11.40
C LYS A 114 11.33 8.96 -10.82
N ASN A 115 12.41 8.74 -10.05
CA ASN A 115 13.15 9.77 -9.33
C ASN A 115 12.23 10.68 -8.48
N ALA A 116 11.19 10.08 -7.88
CA ALA A 116 10.16 10.79 -7.15
C ALA A 116 10.24 10.51 -5.64
N GLY A 117 10.55 11.56 -4.87
CA GLY A 117 10.38 11.54 -3.42
C GLY A 117 8.91 11.58 -3.01
N GLY A 118 8.63 11.38 -1.72
CA GLY A 118 7.25 11.40 -1.25
C GLY A 118 7.03 11.01 0.20
N LEU A 119 5.77 11.07 0.62
CA LEU A 119 5.32 10.68 1.94
C LEU A 119 5.29 9.15 2.05
N VAL A 120 6.07 8.57 2.95
CA VAL A 120 6.08 7.13 3.17
C VAL A 120 4.86 6.74 4.01
N LEU A 121 3.88 6.08 3.40
CA LEU A 121 2.60 5.78 4.02
C LEU A 121 2.74 4.62 5.01
N CYS A 122 3.13 3.45 4.51
CA CYS A 122 3.16 2.21 5.27
C CYS A 122 4.20 1.23 4.70
N ARG A 123 4.55 0.23 5.50
CA ARG A 123 5.27 -0.97 5.05
C ARG A 123 4.40 -2.21 5.24
N ALA A 124 4.60 -3.20 4.40
CA ALA A 124 3.90 -4.48 4.45
C ALA A 124 4.88 -5.64 4.31
N ARG A 125 4.57 -6.73 5.02
CA ARG A 125 5.25 -8.02 5.08
C ARG A 125 4.20 -9.12 5.14
#